data_AF-C6HAA7-F1
#
_entry.id   AF-C6HAA7-F1
#
_cell.length_a   1.000
_cell.length_b   1.000
_cell.length_c   1.000
_cell.angle_alpha   90.00
_cell.angle_beta   90.00
_cell.angle_gamma   90.00
#
_symmetry.space_group_name_H-M   'P 1'
#
loop_
_entity.id
_entity.type
_entity.pdbx_description
1 polymer ?
#
loop_
_entity_poly.entity_id
_entity_poly.type
_entity_poly.pdbx_seq_one_letter_code
_entity_poly.pdbx_strand_id
1 'polypeptide(L)'
;MADTQFDSALDLLRRLSPRETKQNLEYITSLVPDLTEDLLASVDQPLEIRRCAQTKRDYLLCDYNRDGDSYRSPWSNEFDPPIEDGTVPSERVRKLEVAANEAFDVYRELYYEGGVGSVYFWDLDDGFAGVVLLKKAITPGSKNSGAWDSIHVFEATDRARTCHYKLTSTVILHLSTGSEGLGELDLSGNMTRQIEADMAVDGDASHVANVGRLVEDMELKMRNLLQEVYFGKAKDIVSDLRSIPPLSETNRDQATHREMINSMKR
;
A
#
# COMPACT_ATOMS: atom_id res chain seq x y z
N MET A 1 20.44 20.09 8.61
CA MET A 1 21.07 19.73 7.30
C MET A 1 20.64 18.32 6.91
N ALA A 2 20.71 17.33 7.81
CA ALA A 2 20.13 16.01 7.59
C ALA A 2 18.62 16.07 7.31
N ASP A 3 17.82 16.77 8.13
CA ASP A 3 16.36 16.92 7.93
C ASP A 3 16.01 17.50 6.55
N THR A 4 16.73 18.53 6.12
CA THR A 4 16.52 19.14 4.80
C THR A 4 16.88 18.21 3.64
N GLN A 5 17.89 17.34 3.82
CA GLN A 5 18.27 16.35 2.82
C GLN A 5 17.25 15.21 2.77
N PHE A 6 16.77 14.77 3.93
CA PHE A 6 15.73 13.77 4.06
C PHE A 6 14.42 14.23 3.39
N ASP A 7 13.95 15.44 3.72
CA ASP A 7 12.76 16.02 3.08
C ASP A 7 12.91 16.15 1.56
N SER A 8 14.12 16.52 1.10
CA SER A 8 14.41 16.63 -0.34
C SER A 8 14.44 15.27 -1.03
N ALA A 9 14.97 14.23 -0.38
CA ALA A 9 14.97 12.86 -0.89
C ALA A 9 13.54 12.32 -1.02
N LEU A 10 12.69 12.56 -0.01
CA LEU A 10 11.26 12.22 -0.08
C LEU A 10 10.55 13.00 -1.19
N ASP A 11 10.82 14.31 -1.35
CA ASP A 11 10.23 15.10 -2.43
C ASP A 11 10.67 14.61 -3.82
N LEU A 12 11.93 14.19 -3.96
CA LEU A 12 12.44 13.61 -5.20
C LEU A 12 11.71 12.30 -5.55
N LEU A 13 11.53 11.41 -4.58
CA LEU A 13 10.80 10.15 -4.77
C LEU A 13 9.32 10.36 -5.13
N ARG A 14 8.70 11.45 -4.69
CA ARG A 14 7.33 11.83 -5.11
C ARG A 14 7.24 12.32 -6.57
N ARG A 15 8.37 12.67 -7.19
CA ARG A 15 8.44 13.21 -8.56
C ARG A 15 8.98 12.20 -9.57
N LEU A 16 9.85 11.30 -9.13
CA LEU A 16 10.38 10.23 -9.96
C LEU A 16 9.29 9.21 -10.28
N SER A 17 9.53 8.39 -11.30
CA SER A 17 8.59 7.36 -11.71
C SER A 17 8.37 6.36 -10.56
N PRO A 18 7.13 6.14 -10.10
CA PRO A 18 6.84 5.19 -9.02
C PRO A 18 7.12 3.74 -9.42
N ARG A 19 7.18 3.44 -10.73
CA ARG A 19 7.58 2.13 -11.27
C ARG A 19 9.02 1.76 -10.92
N GLU A 20 9.88 2.75 -10.78
CA GLU A 20 11.32 2.57 -10.53
C GLU A 20 11.68 2.87 -9.07
N THR A 21 10.70 2.89 -8.15
CA THR A 21 10.91 3.29 -6.74
C THR A 21 12.08 2.56 -6.08
N LYS A 22 12.19 1.25 -6.27
CA LYS A 22 13.31 0.45 -5.73
C LYS A 22 14.67 0.94 -6.23
N GLN A 23 14.81 1.10 -7.54
CA GLN A 23 16.06 1.57 -8.16
C GLN A 23 16.37 3.02 -7.78
N ASN A 24 15.35 3.88 -7.72
CA ASN A 24 15.50 5.27 -7.30
C ASN A 24 15.96 5.35 -5.84
N LEU A 25 15.43 4.49 -4.96
CA LEU A 25 15.84 4.41 -3.57
C LEU A 25 17.29 3.95 -3.44
N GLU A 26 17.69 2.90 -4.17
CA GLU A 26 19.09 2.43 -4.23
C GLU A 26 20.06 3.54 -4.68
N TYR A 27 19.68 4.35 -5.67
CA TYR A 27 20.51 5.47 -6.11
C TYR A 27 20.59 6.58 -5.05
N ILE A 28 19.48 6.92 -4.41
CA ILE A 28 19.47 7.96 -3.37
C ILE A 28 20.29 7.52 -2.15
N THR A 29 20.16 6.27 -1.70
CA THR A 29 20.93 5.74 -0.57
C THR A 29 22.42 5.65 -0.90
N SER A 30 22.79 5.39 -2.17
CA SER A 30 24.20 5.48 -2.60
C SER A 30 24.76 6.90 -2.56
N LEU A 31 23.92 7.92 -2.75
CA LEU A 31 24.31 9.34 -2.71
C LEU A 31 24.35 9.90 -1.29
N VAL A 32 23.43 9.46 -0.42
CA VAL A 32 23.34 9.90 0.97
C VAL A 32 23.22 8.67 1.90
N PRO A 33 24.32 7.92 2.12
CA PRO A 33 24.29 6.68 2.88
C PRO A 33 23.78 6.85 4.32
N ASP A 34 24.04 8.01 4.91
CA ASP A 34 23.64 8.34 6.29
C ASP A 34 22.11 8.34 6.50
N LEU A 35 21.32 8.46 5.42
CA LEU A 35 19.85 8.46 5.47
C LEU A 35 19.24 7.10 5.09
N THR A 36 20.05 6.06 4.89
CA THR A 36 19.57 4.77 4.36
C THR A 36 18.49 4.13 5.22
N GLU A 37 18.70 4.07 6.54
CA GLU A 37 17.73 3.48 7.46
C GLU A 37 16.41 4.25 7.49
N ASP A 38 16.49 5.58 7.62
CA ASP A 38 15.31 6.45 7.66
C ASP A 38 14.50 6.39 6.34
N LEU A 39 15.19 6.34 5.20
CA LEU A 39 14.57 6.27 3.88
C LEU A 39 13.90 4.92 3.65
N LEU A 40 14.54 3.81 4.02
CA LEU A 40 13.93 2.48 3.92
C LEU A 40 12.71 2.37 4.83
N ALA A 41 12.77 2.92 6.05
CA ALA A 41 11.63 2.93 6.97
C ALA A 41 10.46 3.81 6.50
N SER A 42 10.72 4.84 5.68
CA SER A 42 9.72 5.85 5.31
C SER A 42 9.15 5.68 3.90
N VAL A 43 9.81 4.89 3.04
CA VAL A 43 9.46 4.77 1.62
C VAL A 43 8.99 3.36 1.31
N ASP A 44 7.69 3.22 1.12
CA ASP A 44 7.09 1.97 0.70
C ASP A 44 7.56 1.55 -0.71
N GLN A 45 7.95 0.28 -0.83
CA GLN A 45 8.41 -0.33 -2.08
C GLN A 45 7.40 -1.38 -2.58
N PRO A 46 7.36 -1.65 -3.91
CA PRO A 46 6.57 -2.74 -4.44
C PRO A 46 6.90 -4.07 -3.75
N LEU A 47 5.88 -4.81 -3.32
CA LEU A 47 6.08 -5.99 -2.48
C LEU A 47 6.66 -7.15 -3.29
N GLU A 48 7.62 -7.84 -2.70
CA GLU A 48 8.23 -9.06 -3.26
C GLU A 48 7.59 -10.31 -2.66
N ILE A 49 7.47 -11.37 -3.46
CA ILE A 49 6.95 -12.66 -3.03
C ILE A 49 8.12 -13.59 -2.77
N ARG A 50 8.11 -14.24 -1.59
CA ARG A 50 9.01 -15.35 -1.26
C ARG A 50 8.18 -16.57 -0.85
N ARG A 51 8.74 -17.77 -1.03
CA ARG A 51 8.07 -19.02 -0.66
C ARG A 51 8.66 -19.59 0.60
N CYS A 52 7.84 -19.82 1.62
CA CYS A 52 8.28 -20.42 2.87
C CYS A 52 8.82 -21.84 2.62
N ALA A 53 10.07 -22.09 3.04
CA ALA A 53 10.72 -23.37 2.82
C ALA A 53 10.01 -24.53 3.53
N GLN A 54 9.44 -24.30 4.71
CA GLN A 54 8.75 -25.32 5.50
C GLN A 54 7.31 -25.56 5.05
N THR A 55 6.49 -24.51 5.01
CA THR A 55 5.04 -24.64 4.75
C THR A 55 4.69 -24.63 3.27
N LYS A 56 5.65 -24.27 2.40
CA LYS A 56 5.48 -24.11 0.94
C LYS A 56 4.43 -23.07 0.55
N ARG A 57 4.00 -22.22 1.48
CA ARG A 57 3.11 -21.08 1.25
C ARG A 57 3.94 -19.84 0.88
N ASP A 58 3.40 -19.06 -0.03
CA ASP A 58 3.98 -17.77 -0.41
C ASP A 58 3.72 -16.73 0.69
N TYR A 59 4.64 -15.77 0.84
CA TYR A 59 4.54 -14.66 1.76
C TYR A 59 5.19 -13.40 1.16
N LEU A 60 4.81 -12.24 1.68
CA LEU A 60 5.24 -10.94 1.19
C LEU A 60 6.39 -10.39 2.03
N LEU A 61 7.35 -9.76 1.37
CA LEU A 61 8.52 -9.13 1.98
C LEU A 61 8.29 -7.62 2.15
N CYS A 62 8.68 -7.10 3.31
CA CYS A 62 8.75 -5.69 3.63
C CYS A 62 9.85 -5.47 4.68
N ASP A 63 10.16 -4.22 5.01
CA ASP A 63 11.18 -3.95 6.02
C ASP A 63 10.74 -4.38 7.44
N TYR A 64 9.42 -4.41 7.72
CA TYR A 64 8.89 -4.82 9.04
C TYR A 64 9.02 -6.31 9.36
N ASN A 65 9.30 -7.16 8.36
CA ASN A 65 9.59 -8.58 8.58
C ASN A 65 11.03 -8.96 8.23
N ARG A 66 11.90 -7.96 8.07
CA ARG A 66 13.31 -8.11 7.73
C ARG A 66 14.19 -7.94 8.98
N ASP A 67 15.22 -8.77 9.07
CA ASP A 67 16.29 -8.62 10.04
C ASP A 67 17.62 -8.92 9.33
N GLY A 68 18.47 -7.90 9.18
CA GLY A 68 19.65 -7.96 8.29
C GLY A 68 19.24 -8.26 6.85
N ASP A 69 19.67 -9.40 6.30
CA ASP A 69 19.32 -9.86 4.95
C ASP A 69 18.29 -11.01 4.95
N SER A 70 17.74 -11.31 6.12
CA SER A 70 16.81 -12.40 6.34
C SER A 70 15.40 -11.90 6.54
N TYR A 71 14.42 -12.69 6.10
CA TYR A 71 13.00 -12.34 6.22
C TYR A 71 12.23 -13.40 6.97
N ARG A 72 11.41 -12.97 7.94
CA ARG A 72 10.57 -13.86 8.75
C ARG A 72 9.33 -14.26 7.97
N SER A 73 9.09 -15.56 7.87
CA SER A 73 7.85 -16.10 7.28
C SER A 73 6.72 -16.09 8.32
N PRO A 74 5.51 -15.60 7.97
CA PRO A 74 4.39 -15.53 8.92
C PRO A 74 3.83 -16.92 9.22
N TRP A 75 4.15 -17.92 8.40
CA TRP A 75 3.63 -19.28 8.52
C TRP A 75 4.46 -20.12 9.49
N SER A 76 5.77 -20.19 9.27
CA SER A 76 6.72 -20.95 10.10
C SER A 76 7.25 -20.17 11.29
N ASN A 77 7.16 -18.83 11.28
CA ASN A 77 7.85 -17.93 12.20
C ASN A 77 9.38 -17.97 12.11
N GLU A 78 9.94 -18.55 11.05
CA GLU A 78 11.37 -18.67 10.83
C GLU A 78 11.87 -17.66 9.80
N PHE A 79 13.11 -17.24 9.97
CA PHE A 79 13.83 -16.38 9.05
C PHE A 79 14.48 -17.18 7.91
N ASP A 80 14.50 -16.58 6.72
CA ASP A 80 15.21 -17.12 5.55
C ASP A 80 16.06 -16.01 4.90
N PRO A 81 17.40 -16.15 4.83
CA PRO A 81 18.21 -17.24 5.40
C PRO A 81 18.09 -17.37 6.93
N PRO A 82 18.35 -18.56 7.52
CA PRO A 82 18.26 -18.75 8.97
C PRO A 82 19.23 -17.87 9.74
N ILE A 83 18.75 -17.27 10.83
CA ILE A 83 19.55 -16.46 11.78
C ILE A 83 19.24 -16.91 13.21
N GLU A 84 20.22 -16.81 14.11
CA GLU A 84 20.08 -17.25 15.51
C GLU A 84 19.38 -16.20 16.38
N ASP A 85 19.66 -14.92 16.16
CA ASP A 85 19.19 -13.79 17.00
C ASP A 85 18.12 -12.93 16.29
N GLY A 86 17.26 -13.55 15.48
CA GLY A 86 16.21 -12.83 14.78
C GLY A 86 15.11 -12.31 15.70
N THR A 87 14.68 -11.07 15.49
CA THR A 87 13.62 -10.47 16.30
C THR A 87 12.27 -11.13 16.02
N VAL A 88 11.65 -11.71 17.05
CA VAL A 88 10.33 -12.38 16.98
C VAL A 88 9.35 -11.78 17.98
N PRO A 89 8.04 -11.74 17.64
CA PRO A 89 7.03 -11.24 18.58
C PRO A 89 6.86 -12.16 19.79
N SER A 90 6.34 -11.59 20.88
CA SER A 90 5.95 -12.33 22.09
C SER A 90 4.89 -13.39 21.80
N GLU A 91 4.74 -14.37 22.69
CA GLU A 91 3.76 -15.46 22.49
C GLU A 91 2.32 -14.95 22.29
N ARG A 92 1.94 -13.88 23.01
CA ARG A 92 0.61 -13.26 22.87
C ARG A 92 0.48 -12.62 21.49
N VAL A 93 1.43 -11.77 21.10
CA VAL A 93 1.39 -11.05 19.81
C VAL A 93 1.50 -12.02 18.64
N ARG A 94 2.26 -13.11 18.76
CA ARG A 94 2.32 -14.17 17.75
C ARG A 94 0.97 -14.88 17.57
N LYS A 95 0.22 -15.13 18.64
CA LYS A 95 -1.15 -15.71 18.53
C LYS A 95 -2.09 -14.77 17.78
N LEU A 96 -2.01 -13.48 18.05
CA LEU A 96 -2.74 -12.44 17.32
C LEU A 96 -2.33 -12.39 15.84
N GLU A 97 -1.03 -12.44 15.55
CA GLU A 97 -0.48 -12.45 14.19
C GLU A 97 -0.98 -13.65 13.37
N VAL A 98 -1.02 -14.84 13.97
CA VAL A 98 -1.54 -16.05 13.30
C VAL A 98 -3.04 -15.90 13.00
N ALA A 99 -3.83 -15.45 13.98
CA ALA A 99 -5.27 -15.22 13.79
C ALA A 99 -5.53 -14.12 12.73
N ALA A 100 -4.70 -13.08 12.69
CA ALA A 100 -4.79 -12.03 11.69
C ALA A 100 -4.43 -12.55 10.29
N ASN A 101 -3.39 -13.37 10.15
CA ASN A 101 -3.06 -13.99 8.86
C ASN A 101 -4.22 -14.86 8.34
N GLU A 102 -4.90 -15.62 9.20
CA GLU A 102 -6.07 -16.42 8.81
C GLU A 102 -7.24 -15.52 8.36
N ALA A 103 -7.55 -14.48 9.13
CA ALA A 103 -8.63 -13.55 8.80
C ALA A 103 -8.36 -12.79 7.49
N PHE A 104 -7.14 -12.29 7.29
CA PHE A 104 -6.77 -11.56 6.08
C PHE A 104 -6.59 -12.45 4.86
N ASP A 105 -6.32 -13.75 5.01
CA ASP A 105 -6.34 -14.70 3.89
C ASP A 105 -7.78 -14.87 3.35
N VAL A 106 -8.79 -14.87 4.23
CA VAL A 106 -10.21 -14.84 3.83
C VAL A 106 -10.57 -13.50 3.18
N TYR A 107 -10.16 -12.37 3.78
CA TYR A 107 -10.37 -11.03 3.20
C TYR A 107 -9.79 -10.94 1.78
N ARG A 108 -8.54 -11.39 1.60
CA ARG A 108 -7.87 -11.46 0.31
C ARG A 108 -8.68 -12.28 -0.69
N GLU A 109 -9.15 -13.46 -0.31
CA GLU A 109 -9.92 -14.30 -1.23
C GLU A 109 -11.23 -13.62 -1.66
N LEU A 110 -11.93 -12.96 -0.75
CA LEU A 110 -13.19 -12.27 -1.03
C LEU A 110 -13.04 -11.03 -1.91
N TYR A 111 -11.99 -10.23 -1.70
CA TYR A 111 -11.81 -8.95 -2.39
C TYR A 111 -10.86 -8.99 -3.60
N TYR A 112 -9.89 -9.92 -3.61
CA TYR A 112 -8.86 -10.02 -4.63
C TYR A 112 -8.98 -11.28 -5.50
N GLU A 113 -9.79 -12.27 -5.11
CA GLU A 113 -9.98 -13.54 -5.83
C GLU A 113 -8.62 -14.17 -6.24
N GLY A 114 -7.71 -14.26 -5.28
CA GLY A 114 -6.32 -14.74 -5.47
C GLY A 114 -5.29 -13.74 -4.94
N GLY A 115 -4.07 -13.75 -5.51
CA GLY A 115 -2.95 -12.95 -4.98
C GLY A 115 -2.33 -13.58 -3.74
N VAL A 116 -1.47 -12.82 -3.05
CA VAL A 116 -0.77 -13.22 -1.82
C VAL A 116 -1.08 -12.20 -0.73
N GLY A 117 -1.25 -12.68 0.50
CA GLY A 117 -1.43 -11.85 1.69
C GLY A 117 -0.46 -12.29 2.79
N SER A 118 0.01 -11.34 3.59
CA SER A 118 0.87 -11.63 4.75
C SER A 118 0.67 -10.57 5.82
N VAL A 119 0.69 -10.99 7.08
CA VAL A 119 0.53 -10.10 8.23
C VAL A 119 1.68 -10.32 9.21
N TYR A 120 2.30 -9.24 9.66
CA TYR A 120 3.40 -9.29 10.63
C TYR A 120 3.15 -8.34 11.79
N PHE A 121 3.20 -8.83 13.03
CA PHE A 121 3.04 -8.01 14.23
C PHE A 121 4.36 -7.97 15.02
N TRP A 122 4.53 -6.91 15.81
CA TRP A 122 5.62 -6.74 16.75
C TRP A 122 5.14 -6.04 18.03
N ASP A 123 5.82 -6.32 19.13
CA ASP A 123 5.50 -5.73 20.43
C ASP A 123 5.94 -4.26 20.51
N LEU A 124 5.18 -3.46 21.26
CA LEU A 124 5.52 -2.11 21.67
C LEU A 124 5.42 -2.03 23.20
N ASP A 125 6.04 -1.02 23.82
CA ASP A 125 5.98 -0.85 25.28
C ASP A 125 4.53 -0.69 25.81
N ASP A 126 3.71 0.07 25.08
CA ASP A 126 2.31 0.40 25.46
C ASP A 126 1.27 -0.31 24.56
N GLY A 127 1.63 -1.44 23.93
CA GLY A 127 0.71 -2.21 23.09
C GLY A 127 1.43 -3.07 22.05
N PHE A 128 1.00 -2.98 20.80
CA PHE A 128 1.62 -3.69 19.68
C PHE A 128 1.37 -2.93 18.38
N ALA A 129 2.12 -3.28 17.35
CA ALA A 129 1.91 -2.78 16.01
C ALA A 129 1.97 -3.93 15.01
N GLY A 130 1.58 -3.65 13.78
CA GLY A 130 1.62 -4.63 12.74
C GLY A 130 1.51 -4.04 11.35
N VAL A 131 1.82 -4.86 10.36
CA VAL A 131 1.62 -4.56 8.96
C VAL A 131 0.77 -5.64 8.30
N VAL A 132 -0.24 -5.22 7.54
CA VAL A 132 -1.03 -6.09 6.66
C VAL A 132 -0.62 -5.80 5.23
N LEU A 133 -0.20 -6.84 4.52
CA LEU A 133 0.30 -6.77 3.15
C LEU A 133 -0.62 -7.58 2.23
N LEU A 134 -1.01 -6.99 1.11
CA LEU A 134 -1.81 -7.66 0.08
C LEU A 134 -1.20 -7.35 -1.28
N LYS A 135 -0.94 -8.38 -2.08
CA LYS A 135 -0.41 -8.24 -3.44
C LYS A 135 -1.24 -9.04 -4.43
N LYS A 136 -1.71 -8.37 -5.48
CA LYS A 136 -2.30 -9.01 -6.65
C LYS A 136 -1.61 -8.51 -7.91
N ALA A 137 -0.93 -9.43 -8.59
CA ALA A 137 -0.43 -9.20 -9.93
C ALA A 137 -1.31 -9.92 -10.95
N ILE A 138 -1.53 -9.27 -12.08
CA ILE A 138 -2.22 -9.80 -13.24
C ILE A 138 -1.26 -9.61 -14.43
N THR A 139 -0.82 -10.70 -15.03
CA THR A 139 0.04 -10.65 -16.22
C THR A 139 -0.58 -11.47 -17.36
N PRO A 140 -1.73 -11.07 -17.94
CA PRO A 140 -2.31 -11.79 -19.06
C PRO A 140 -1.50 -11.48 -20.32
N GLY A 141 -0.81 -12.48 -20.89
CA GLY A 141 -0.33 -12.45 -22.27
C GLY A 141 0.35 -11.15 -22.70
N SER A 142 1.54 -10.89 -22.15
CA SER A 142 2.59 -9.89 -22.49
C SER A 142 2.25 -8.41 -22.70
N LYS A 143 1.06 -8.01 -23.17
CA LYS A 143 0.75 -6.61 -23.50
C LYS A 143 -0.04 -5.86 -22.42
N ASN A 144 -0.75 -6.60 -21.57
CA ASN A 144 -1.46 -6.03 -20.44
C ASN A 144 -0.83 -6.58 -19.17
N SER A 145 -0.49 -5.70 -18.23
CA SER A 145 -0.05 -6.08 -16.90
C SER A 145 -0.60 -5.11 -15.87
N GLY A 146 -0.89 -5.65 -14.70
CA GLY A 146 -1.38 -4.88 -13.56
C GLY A 146 -0.79 -5.43 -12.29
N ALA A 147 -0.35 -4.55 -11.39
CA ALA A 147 0.03 -4.92 -10.04
C ALA A 147 -0.65 -3.98 -9.06
N TRP A 148 -1.24 -4.57 -8.04
CA TRP A 148 -1.79 -3.89 -6.90
C TRP A 148 -1.06 -4.37 -5.66
N ASP A 149 -0.48 -3.44 -4.92
CA ASP A 149 0.19 -3.67 -3.65
C ASP A 149 -0.47 -2.78 -2.59
N SER A 150 -1.03 -3.39 -1.54
CA SER A 150 -1.52 -2.69 -0.35
C SER A 150 -0.60 -2.95 0.84
N ILE A 151 -0.26 -1.87 1.54
CA ILE A 151 0.59 -1.88 2.73
C ILE A 151 -0.15 -1.11 3.82
N HIS A 152 -0.53 -1.79 4.88
CA HIS A 152 -1.32 -1.22 5.98
C HIS A 152 -0.56 -1.37 7.28
N VAL A 153 0.17 -0.33 7.67
CA VAL A 153 0.91 -0.27 8.93
C VAL A 153 -0.01 0.29 10.00
N PHE A 154 -0.19 -0.41 11.11
CA PHE A 154 -1.00 0.06 12.22
C PHE A 154 -0.25 0.00 13.54
N GLU A 155 -0.56 0.94 14.43
CA GLU A 155 -0.16 0.96 15.83
C GLU A 155 -1.42 0.81 16.67
N ALA A 156 -1.37 -0.06 17.67
CA ALA A 156 -2.44 -0.32 18.63
C ALA A 156 -1.94 -0.02 20.04
N THR A 157 -2.38 1.10 20.61
CA THR A 157 -2.04 1.51 21.97
C THR A 157 -3.16 1.15 22.92
N ASP A 158 -2.87 0.25 23.86
CA ASP A 158 -3.87 -0.24 24.80
C ASP A 158 -4.26 0.84 25.80
N ARG A 159 -5.57 1.02 25.98
CA ARG A 159 -6.16 1.80 27.07
C ARG A 159 -7.16 0.91 27.81
N ALA A 160 -7.51 1.26 29.04
CA ALA A 160 -8.23 0.38 29.98
C ALA A 160 -9.35 -0.53 29.40
N ARG A 161 -10.26 -0.01 28.57
CA ARG A 161 -11.34 -0.79 27.91
C ARG A 161 -11.45 -0.52 26.40
N THR A 162 -10.49 0.20 25.86
CA THR A 162 -10.49 0.70 24.48
C THR A 162 -9.06 0.67 23.98
N CYS A 163 -8.83 0.47 22.71
CA CYS A 163 -7.51 0.60 22.11
C CYS A 163 -7.54 1.75 21.12
N HIS A 164 -6.49 2.55 21.13
CA HIS A 164 -6.27 3.62 20.17
C HIS A 164 -5.51 3.04 18.98
N TYR A 165 -6.13 3.04 17.82
CA TYR A 165 -5.54 2.55 16.58
C TYR A 165 -5.13 3.72 15.70
N LYS A 166 -3.91 3.67 15.20
CA LYS A 166 -3.42 4.56 14.15
C LYS A 166 -3.07 3.69 12.95
N LEU A 167 -3.76 3.88 11.84
CA LEU A 167 -3.56 3.12 10.61
C LEU A 167 -3.01 4.05 9.52
N THR A 168 -1.83 3.73 9.02
CA THR A 168 -1.21 4.33 7.85
C THR A 168 -1.28 3.31 6.71
N SER A 169 -1.94 3.67 5.62
CA SER A 169 -2.17 2.79 4.49
C SER A 169 -1.59 3.39 3.22
N THR A 170 -0.80 2.59 2.51
CA THR A 170 -0.25 2.91 1.20
C THR A 170 -0.76 1.90 0.18
N VAL A 171 -1.23 2.39 -0.96
CA VAL A 171 -1.51 1.57 -2.14
C VAL A 171 -0.56 1.96 -3.25
N ILE A 172 0.13 0.98 -3.82
CA ILE A 172 0.94 1.13 -5.03
C ILE A 172 0.21 0.40 -6.16
N LEU A 173 -0.05 1.13 -7.23
CA LEU A 173 -0.74 0.64 -8.42
C LEU A 173 0.17 0.81 -9.62
N HIS A 174 0.34 -0.27 -10.38
CA HIS A 174 0.98 -0.24 -11.69
C HIS A 174 0.04 -0.86 -12.70
N LEU A 175 -0.22 -0.16 -13.81
CA LEU A 175 -1.04 -0.63 -14.91
C LEU A 175 -0.33 -0.31 -16.22
N SER A 176 -0.01 -1.35 -16.98
CA SER A 176 0.51 -1.22 -18.33
C SER A 176 -0.47 -1.88 -19.29
N THR A 177 -0.85 -1.18 -20.35
CA THR A 177 -1.69 -1.73 -21.40
C THR A 177 -1.17 -1.32 -22.77
N GLY A 178 -1.16 -2.29 -23.70
CA GLY A 178 -0.67 -2.10 -25.05
C GLY A 178 -1.65 -2.63 -26.08
N SER A 179 -2.01 -1.81 -27.07
CA SER A 179 -2.79 -2.24 -28.24
C SER A 179 -2.36 -1.49 -29.50
N GLU A 180 -2.69 -2.01 -30.67
CA GLU A 180 -2.29 -1.39 -31.95
C GLU A 180 -2.87 0.02 -32.13
N GLY A 181 -4.08 0.28 -31.63
CA GLY A 181 -4.72 1.60 -31.70
C GLY A 181 -4.31 2.58 -30.58
N LEU A 182 -3.89 2.07 -29.42
CA LEU A 182 -3.50 2.89 -28.27
C LEU A 182 -1.99 3.18 -28.24
N GLY A 183 -1.18 2.31 -28.84
CA GLY A 183 0.25 2.23 -28.52
C GLY A 183 0.46 1.58 -27.16
N GLU A 184 1.48 2.03 -26.43
CA GLU A 184 1.75 1.63 -25.06
C GLU A 184 1.31 2.73 -24.08
N LEU A 185 0.56 2.34 -23.06
CA LEU A 185 0.10 3.19 -21.97
C LEU A 185 0.58 2.58 -20.65
N ASP A 186 1.34 3.37 -19.89
CA ASP A 186 1.75 3.04 -18.52
C ASP A 186 1.13 4.06 -17.57
N LEU A 187 0.41 3.56 -16.57
CA LEU A 187 -0.19 4.32 -15.49
C LEU A 187 0.27 3.69 -14.17
N SER A 188 1.20 4.38 -13.52
CA SER A 188 1.79 3.95 -12.27
C SER A 188 1.60 5.03 -11.19
N GLY A 189 1.42 4.60 -9.95
CA GLY A 189 1.01 5.48 -8.87
C GLY A 189 1.19 4.91 -7.49
N ASN A 190 1.33 5.82 -6.52
CA ASN A 190 1.18 5.51 -5.10
C ASN A 190 0.17 6.47 -4.46
N MET A 191 -0.45 6.03 -3.35
CA MET A 191 -1.31 6.86 -2.52
C MET A 191 -1.17 6.42 -1.07
N THR A 192 -0.87 7.36 -0.17
CA THR A 192 -0.77 7.12 1.27
C THR A 192 -1.84 7.91 2.02
N ARG A 193 -2.51 7.27 2.98
CA ARG A 193 -3.54 7.87 3.85
C ARG A 193 -3.35 7.39 5.28
N GLN A 194 -3.68 8.26 6.24
CA GLN A 194 -3.65 7.93 7.66
C GLN A 194 -5.02 8.19 8.29
N ILE A 195 -5.45 7.30 9.18
CA ILE A 195 -6.60 7.49 10.07
C ILE A 195 -6.25 7.05 11.49
N GLU A 196 -6.98 7.60 12.45
CA GLU A 196 -6.90 7.22 13.85
C GLU A 196 -8.31 6.95 14.38
N ALA A 197 -8.45 5.97 15.26
CA ALA A 197 -9.73 5.59 15.84
C ALA A 197 -9.55 4.97 17.24
N ASP A 198 -10.37 5.40 18.20
CA ASP A 198 -10.52 4.72 19.48
C ASP A 198 -11.66 3.68 19.36
N MET A 199 -11.35 2.40 19.58
CA MET A 199 -12.34 1.33 19.46
C MET A 199 -12.38 0.47 20.73
N ALA A 200 -13.57 0.00 21.10
CA ALA A 200 -13.74 -0.91 22.24
C ALA A 200 -13.03 -2.24 21.98
N VAL A 201 -12.47 -2.82 23.05
CA VAL A 201 -11.77 -4.11 23.01
C VAL A 201 -12.34 -5.01 24.10
N ASP A 202 -12.87 -6.16 23.69
CA ASP A 202 -13.30 -7.24 24.58
C ASP A 202 -12.44 -8.48 24.26
N GLY A 203 -11.22 -8.48 24.80
CA GLY A 203 -10.20 -9.50 24.57
C GLY A 203 -9.49 -9.43 23.21
N ASP A 204 -8.51 -10.33 23.05
CA ASP A 204 -7.54 -10.29 21.96
C ASP A 204 -8.16 -10.42 20.55
N ALA A 205 -9.24 -11.21 20.41
CA ALA A 205 -9.95 -11.37 19.14
C ALA A 205 -10.58 -10.06 18.63
N SER A 206 -10.91 -9.13 19.54
CA SER A 206 -11.46 -7.82 19.15
C SER A 206 -10.46 -6.99 18.36
N HIS A 207 -9.15 -7.13 18.63
CA HIS A 207 -8.13 -6.39 17.90
C HIS A 207 -8.10 -6.76 16.41
N VAL A 208 -8.12 -8.06 16.10
CA VAL A 208 -8.12 -8.53 14.70
C VAL A 208 -9.34 -8.00 13.95
N ALA A 209 -10.52 -8.05 14.57
CA ALA A 209 -11.76 -7.54 13.98
C ALA A 209 -11.78 -6.01 13.84
N ASN A 210 -11.18 -5.27 14.77
CA ASN A 210 -11.07 -3.81 14.71
C ASN A 210 -10.10 -3.39 13.59
N VAL A 211 -8.92 -4.00 13.52
CA VAL A 211 -7.94 -3.76 12.46
C VAL A 211 -8.52 -4.11 11.09
N GLY A 212 -9.20 -5.27 10.96
CA GLY A 212 -9.88 -5.66 9.74
C GLY A 212 -10.87 -4.62 9.22
N ARG A 213 -11.70 -4.07 10.11
CA ARG A 213 -12.64 -2.98 9.76
C ARG A 213 -11.94 -1.70 9.30
N LEU A 214 -10.86 -1.31 9.99
CA LEU A 214 -10.10 -0.12 9.60
C LEU A 214 -9.45 -0.29 8.23
N VAL A 215 -8.88 -1.47 7.95
CA VAL A 215 -8.26 -1.80 6.66
C VAL A 215 -9.31 -1.83 5.54
N GLU A 216 -10.44 -2.52 5.74
CA GLU A 216 -11.53 -2.61 4.76
C GLU A 216 -12.07 -1.23 4.39
N ASP A 217 -12.41 -0.40 5.38
CA ASP A 217 -12.92 0.96 5.14
C ASP A 217 -11.89 1.84 4.43
N MET A 218 -10.61 1.69 4.77
CA MET A 218 -9.52 2.47 4.18
C MET A 218 -9.24 2.06 2.74
N GLU A 219 -9.13 0.75 2.46
CA GLU A 219 -8.95 0.25 1.10
C GLU A 219 -10.11 0.66 0.18
N LEU A 220 -11.36 0.57 0.66
CA LEU A 220 -12.52 0.99 -0.13
C LEU A 220 -12.44 2.47 -0.51
N LYS A 221 -12.09 3.35 0.45
CA LYS A 221 -11.92 4.79 0.20
C LYS A 221 -10.78 5.07 -0.76
N MET A 222 -9.62 4.44 -0.56
CA MET A 222 -8.45 4.63 -1.42
C MET A 222 -8.72 4.12 -2.84
N ARG A 223 -9.40 2.97 -3.00
CA ARG A 223 -9.80 2.44 -4.31
C ARG A 223 -10.67 3.41 -5.09
N ASN A 224 -11.67 4.00 -4.44
CA ASN A 224 -12.54 5.00 -5.07
C ASN A 224 -11.75 6.25 -5.48
N LEU A 225 -10.86 6.74 -4.62
CA LEU A 225 -9.99 7.89 -4.93
C LEU A 225 -9.03 7.59 -6.08
N LEU A 226 -8.43 6.40 -6.13
CA LEU A 226 -7.58 5.97 -7.22
C LEU A 226 -8.37 5.95 -8.53
N GLN A 227 -9.60 5.44 -8.52
CA GLN A 227 -10.45 5.43 -9.71
C GLN A 227 -10.74 6.85 -10.24
N GLU A 228 -11.13 7.77 -9.36
CA GLU A 228 -11.47 9.15 -9.75
C GLU A 228 -10.23 9.97 -10.15
N VAL A 229 -9.14 9.87 -9.39
CA VAL A 229 -7.97 10.73 -9.58
C VAL A 229 -7.08 10.20 -10.70
N TYR A 230 -6.71 8.92 -10.68
CA TYR A 230 -5.72 8.41 -11.64
C TYR A 230 -6.30 8.32 -13.04
N PHE A 231 -7.47 7.72 -13.22
CA PHE A 231 -8.05 7.59 -14.57
C PHE A 231 -8.80 8.84 -15.00
N GLY A 232 -9.48 9.52 -14.08
CA GLY A 232 -10.22 10.74 -14.38
C GLY A 232 -9.30 11.88 -14.77
N LYS A 233 -8.40 12.30 -13.87
CA LYS A 233 -7.54 13.47 -14.14
C LYS A 233 -6.55 13.24 -15.27
N ALA A 234 -5.95 12.05 -15.38
CA ALA A 234 -5.03 11.77 -16.47
C ALA A 234 -5.74 11.86 -17.84
N LYS A 235 -6.96 11.32 -17.92
CA LYS A 235 -7.79 11.43 -19.13
C LYS A 235 -8.15 12.88 -19.44
N ASP A 236 -8.53 13.66 -18.44
CA ASP A 236 -8.88 15.08 -18.61
C ASP A 236 -7.66 15.87 -19.14
N ILE A 237 -6.49 15.71 -18.52
CA ILE A 237 -5.25 16.38 -18.95
C ILE A 237 -4.88 16.01 -20.39
N VAL A 238 -4.94 14.71 -20.75
CA VAL A 238 -4.65 14.27 -22.13
C VAL A 238 -5.67 14.86 -23.12
N SER A 239 -6.93 14.94 -22.73
CA SER A 239 -8.01 15.50 -23.55
C SER A 239 -7.84 17.01 -23.77
N ASP A 240 -7.34 17.73 -22.76
CA ASP A 240 -7.06 19.17 -22.83
C ASP A 240 -5.84 19.48 -23.69
N LEU A 241 -4.82 18.60 -23.68
CA LEU A 241 -3.64 18.74 -24.54
C LEU A 241 -3.98 18.54 -26.01
N ARG A 242 -4.92 17.64 -26.33
CA ARG A 242 -5.34 17.36 -27.71
C ARG A 242 -6.80 16.92 -27.75
N SER A 243 -7.70 17.88 -27.98
CA SER A 243 -9.10 17.60 -28.22
C SER A 243 -9.35 17.21 -29.68
N ILE A 244 -10.25 16.26 -29.91
CA ILE A 244 -10.76 15.92 -31.26
C ILE A 244 -11.69 17.02 -31.79
N PRO A 245 -12.72 17.46 -31.03
CA PRO A 245 -13.48 18.65 -31.40
C PRO A 245 -12.65 19.93 -31.14
N PRO A 246 -12.92 21.04 -31.84
CA PRO A 246 -12.32 22.33 -31.54
C PRO A 246 -12.60 22.73 -30.09
N LEU A 247 -11.55 23.14 -29.35
CA LEU A 247 -11.65 23.61 -27.96
C LEU A 247 -12.73 24.70 -27.78
N SER A 248 -12.96 25.54 -28.79
CA SER A 248 -14.01 26.57 -28.77
C SER A 248 -15.42 25.99 -28.64
N GLU A 249 -15.69 24.85 -29.29
CA GLU A 249 -16.98 24.16 -29.20
C GLU A 249 -17.12 23.47 -27.85
N THR A 250 -16.06 22.77 -27.40
CA THR A 250 -16.05 22.09 -26.10
C THR A 250 -16.26 23.06 -24.94
N ASN A 251 -15.59 24.22 -24.98
CA ASN A 251 -15.76 25.27 -23.96
C ASN A 251 -17.16 25.89 -23.98
N ARG A 252 -17.75 26.07 -25.17
CA ARG A 252 -19.13 26.57 -25.29
C ARG A 252 -20.13 25.57 -24.71
N ASP A 253 -19.96 24.29 -24.99
CA ASP A 253 -20.86 23.24 -24.49
C ASP A 253 -20.76 23.11 -22.96
N GLN A 254 -19.54 23.16 -22.39
CA GLN A 254 -19.34 23.19 -20.94
C GLN A 254 -19.98 24.42 -20.28
N ALA A 255 -19.83 25.62 -20.88
CA ALA A 255 -20.46 26.83 -20.38
C ALA A 255 -21.99 26.72 -20.38
N THR A 256 -22.55 26.22 -21.48
CA THR A 256 -24.00 26.00 -21.62
C THR A 256 -24.52 24.98 -20.60
N HIS A 257 -23.76 23.90 -20.36
CA HIS A 257 -24.10 22.89 -19.36
C HIS A 257 -24.06 23.45 -17.93
N ARG A 258 -23.07 24.28 -17.62
CA ARG A 258 -22.94 24.94 -16.31
C ARG A 258 -24.06 25.94 -16.06
N GLU A 259 -24.47 26.69 -17.09
CA GLU A 259 -25.63 27.58 -17.05
C GLU A 259 -26.93 26.81 -16.80
N MET A 260 -27.15 25.67 -17.49
CA MET A 260 -28.31 24.81 -17.24
C MET A 260 -28.35 24.30 -15.79
N ILE A 261 -27.24 23.75 -15.28
CA ILE A 261 -27.18 23.26 -13.88
C ILE A 261 -27.47 24.38 -12.88
N ASN A 262 -26.93 25.58 -13.10
CA ASN A 262 -27.18 26.73 -12.24
C ASN A 262 -28.64 27.21 -12.32
N SER A 263 -29.27 27.10 -13.50
CA SER A 263 -30.69 27.43 -13.69
C SER A 263 -31.63 26.44 -13.00
N MET A 264 -31.25 25.16 -12.88
CA MET A 264 -32.04 24.13 -12.19
C MET A 264 -31.88 24.16 -10.67
N LYS A 265 -30.86 24.88 -10.15
CA LYS A 265 -30.65 25.11 -8.72
C LYS A 265 -31.37 26.35 -8.18
N ARG A 266 -32.05 27.11 -9.05
CA ARG A 266 -32.99 28.19 -8.68
C ARG A 266 -34.40 27.65 -8.64
#